data_AF-A0AAD2KP47-F1
#
_entry.id   AF-A0AAD2KP47-F1
#
_cell.length_a   1.000
_cell.length_b   1.000
_cell.length_c   1.000
_cell.angle_alpha   90.00
_cell.angle_beta   90.00
_cell.angle_gamma   90.00
#
_symmetry.space_group_name_H-M   'P 1'
#
loop_
_entity.id
_entity.type
_entity.pdbx_description
1 polymer ?
#
loop_
_entity_poly.entity_id
_entity_poly.type
_entity_poly.pdbx_seq_one_letter_code
_entity_poly.pdbx_strand_id
1 'polypeptide(L)'
;MFSLYREDSLISRLNRDGYLTSPSADFLELLSLCRDIHALTDGAFDPTVQALWKLYADYFAARPDAETPPPQNSVKEALKRVGFGKVSFDDREIRFAEKGMGLSLNGIAQVYSGLTKTSTALPRLSSKRTIL
;
A
#
# COMPACT_ATOMS: atom_id res chain seq x y z
N MET A 1 -15.07 -4.31 11.24
CA MET A 1 -15.49 -3.02 10.64
C MET A 1 -14.52 -1.98 11.19
N PHE A 2 -13.33 -1.95 10.59
CA PHE A 2 -12.08 -1.57 11.24
C PHE A 2 -11.71 -0.11 10.98
N SER A 3 -11.48 0.63 12.07
CA SER A 3 -10.38 1.56 12.35
C SER A 3 -9.72 2.43 11.24
N LEU A 4 -10.32 2.62 10.06
CA LEU A 4 -9.74 3.41 8.96
C LEU A 4 -9.29 4.80 9.43
N TYR A 5 -10.10 5.50 10.22
CA TYR A 5 -9.75 6.82 10.76
C TYR A 5 -8.54 6.80 11.73
N ARG A 6 -8.33 5.73 12.52
CA ARG A 6 -7.14 5.65 13.40
C ARG A 6 -5.92 5.23 12.59
N GLU A 7 -6.11 4.39 11.58
CA GLU A 7 -5.07 3.96 10.65
C GLU A 7 -4.56 5.15 9.81
N ASP A 8 -5.45 6.05 9.37
CA ASP A 8 -5.06 7.29 8.67
C ASP A 8 -4.14 8.16 9.55
N SER A 9 -4.40 8.23 10.85
CA SER A 9 -3.54 8.94 11.81
C SER A 9 -2.18 8.25 12.03
N LEU A 10 -2.13 6.91 12.04
CA LEU A 10 -0.89 6.15 12.17
C LEU A 10 -0.05 6.27 10.90
N ILE A 11 -0.68 6.18 9.73
CA ILE A 11 -0.01 6.33 8.43
C ILE A 11 0.47 7.75 8.23
N SER A 12 -0.32 8.76 8.62
CA SER A 12 0.13 10.14 8.57
C SER A 12 1.39 10.37 9.42
N ARG A 13 1.45 9.77 10.62
CA ARG A 13 2.64 9.82 11.48
C ARG A 13 3.82 9.07 10.85
N LEU A 14 3.60 7.84 10.40
CA LEU A 14 4.62 7.04 9.73
C LEU A 14 5.18 7.75 8.49
N ASN A 15 4.33 8.35 7.66
CA ASN A 15 4.72 9.08 6.45
C ASN A 15 5.50 10.36 6.75
N ARG A 16 5.17 11.03 7.85
CA ARG A 16 5.86 12.25 8.28
C ARG A 16 7.22 11.93 8.89
N ASP A 17 7.27 10.94 9.77
CA ASP A 17 8.44 10.68 10.62
C ASP A 17 9.37 9.61 10.01
N GLY A 18 8.87 8.82 9.06
CA GLY A 18 9.58 7.73 8.40
C GLY A 18 9.65 6.43 9.21
N TYR A 19 9.12 6.46 10.44
CA TYR A 19 9.01 5.29 11.32
C TYR A 19 7.80 5.44 12.24
N LEU A 20 7.39 4.32 12.85
CA LEU A 20 6.34 4.25 13.85
C LEU A 20 6.68 3.15 14.86
N THR A 21 6.84 3.52 16.13
CA THR A 21 7.12 2.58 17.22
C THR A 21 5.83 1.99 17.79
N SER A 22 5.92 0.76 18.29
CA SER A 22 4.82 0.02 18.92
C SER A 22 3.54 0.00 18.05
N PRO A 23 3.63 -0.49 16.80
CA PRO A 23 2.47 -0.61 15.93
C PRO A 23 1.43 -1.58 16.52
N SER A 24 0.15 -1.32 16.29
CA SER A 24 -0.91 -2.24 16.69
C SER A 24 -0.87 -3.52 15.86
N ALA A 25 -1.32 -4.63 16.44
CA ALA A 25 -1.45 -5.92 15.74
C ALA A 25 -2.26 -5.78 14.43
N ASP A 26 -3.39 -5.07 14.47
CA ASP A 26 -4.21 -4.78 13.29
C ASP A 26 -3.43 -4.08 12.17
N PHE A 27 -2.49 -3.18 12.50
CA PHE A 27 -1.70 -2.48 11.49
C PHE A 27 -0.62 -3.39 10.90
N LEU A 28 -0.03 -4.28 11.71
CA LEU A 28 0.89 -5.30 11.24
C LEU A 28 0.21 -6.36 10.37
N GLU A 29 -1.03 -6.73 10.69
CA GLU A 29 -1.86 -7.60 9.86
C GLU A 29 -2.15 -6.94 8.51
N LEU A 30 -2.52 -5.65 8.52
CA LEU A 30 -2.72 -4.88 7.30
C LEU A 30 -1.46 -4.79 6.43
N LEU A 31 -0.29 -4.54 7.02
CA LEU A 31 0.98 -4.53 6.28
C LEU A 31 1.37 -5.92 5.75
N SER A 32 1.01 -6.98 6.49
CA SER A 32 1.19 -8.35 6.01
C SER A 32 0.30 -8.64 4.80
N LEU A 33 -0.97 -8.22 4.83
CA LEU A 33 -1.87 -8.32 3.68
C LEU A 33 -1.34 -7.52 2.47
N CYS A 34 -0.83 -6.31 2.70
CA CYS A 34 -0.17 -5.52 1.65
C CYS A 34 1.01 -6.27 1.02
N ARG A 35 1.83 -6.92 1.83
CA ARG A 35 2.97 -7.73 1.36
C ARG A 35 2.50 -8.85 0.43
N ASP A 36 1.46 -9.55 0.83
CA ASP A 36 0.93 -10.68 0.08
C ASP A 36 0.34 -10.23 -1.26
N ILE A 37 -0.45 -9.14 -1.27
CA ILE A 37 -1.00 -8.55 -2.50
C ILE A 37 0.12 -8.02 -3.41
N HIS A 38 1.12 -7.35 -2.85
CA HIS A 38 2.29 -6.86 -3.62
C HIS A 38 3.00 -8.02 -4.33
N ALA A 39 3.24 -9.13 -3.62
CA ALA A 39 3.85 -10.32 -4.20
C ALA A 39 2.95 -11.00 -5.26
N LEU A 40 1.66 -11.16 -4.97
CA LEU A 40 0.69 -11.78 -5.89
C LEU A 40 0.51 -11.00 -7.19
N THR A 41 0.76 -9.69 -7.17
CA THR A 41 0.62 -8.80 -8.32
C THR A 41 1.94 -8.49 -9.01
N ASP A 42 3.04 -9.14 -8.61
CA ASP A 42 4.40 -8.88 -9.11
C ASP A 42 4.75 -7.37 -9.03
N GLY A 43 4.35 -6.73 -7.93
CA GLY A 43 4.58 -5.32 -7.67
C GLY A 43 3.64 -4.34 -8.37
N ALA A 44 2.67 -4.80 -9.18
CA ALA A 44 1.70 -3.90 -9.79
C ALA A 44 0.83 -3.15 -8.75
N PHE A 45 0.58 -3.78 -7.60
CA PHE A 45 0.16 -3.09 -6.39
C PHE A 45 1.38 -2.81 -5.51
N ASP A 46 1.66 -1.55 -5.20
CA ASP A 46 2.66 -1.16 -4.21
C ASP A 46 2.10 -0.05 -3.30
N PRO A 47 1.91 -0.31 -1.98
CA PRO A 47 1.35 0.69 -1.08
C PRO A 47 2.32 1.86 -0.83
N THR A 48 3.59 1.77 -1.25
CA THR A 48 4.58 2.85 -1.13
C THR A 48 4.50 3.93 -2.22
N VAL A 49 3.52 3.83 -3.13
CA VAL A 49 3.27 4.81 -4.20
C VAL A 49 2.94 6.22 -3.68
N GLN A 50 2.74 6.39 -2.37
CA GLN A 50 2.47 7.68 -1.74
C GLN A 50 3.51 8.76 -2.08
N ALA A 51 4.79 8.39 -2.24
CA ALA A 51 5.84 9.35 -2.62
C ALA A 51 5.56 10.00 -3.99
N LEU A 52 5.03 9.22 -4.93
CA LEU A 52 4.62 9.69 -6.25
C LEU A 52 3.36 10.56 -6.16
N TRP A 53 2.36 10.12 -5.40
CA TRP A 53 1.14 10.92 -5.16
C TRP A 53 1.46 12.28 -4.55
N LYS A 54 2.35 12.32 -3.56
CA LYS A 54 2.79 13.56 -2.93
C LYS A 54 3.45 14.50 -3.93
N LEU A 55 4.33 14.00 -4.80
CA LEU A 55 4.95 14.82 -5.85
C LEU A 55 3.88 15.49 -6.73
N TYR A 56 2.90 14.72 -7.20
CA TYR A 56 1.85 15.24 -8.07
C TYR A 56 0.96 16.26 -7.34
N ALA A 57 0.54 15.94 -6.12
CA ALA A 57 -0.27 16.82 -5.29
C ALA A 57 0.44 18.16 -5.02
N ASP A 58 1.69 18.12 -4.59
CA ASP A 58 2.48 19.32 -4.31
C ASP A 58 2.71 20.16 -5.59
N TYR A 59 2.95 19.50 -6.73
CA TYR A 59 3.20 20.17 -8.00
C TYR A 59 1.99 20.97 -8.48
N PHE A 60 0.79 20.37 -8.48
CA PHE A 60 -0.43 21.04 -8.92
C PHE A 60 -0.96 22.03 -7.87
N ALA A 61 -0.74 21.79 -6.59
CA ALA A 61 -1.04 22.78 -5.56
C ALA A 61 -0.20 24.06 -5.73
N ALA A 62 1.08 23.92 -6.08
CA ALA A 62 1.96 25.06 -6.35
C ALA A 62 1.73 25.69 -7.73
N ARG A 63 1.06 24.98 -8.66
CA ARG A 63 0.79 25.42 -10.03
C ARG A 63 -0.64 25.03 -10.43
N PRO A 64 -1.65 25.75 -9.93
CA PRO A 64 -3.05 25.41 -10.19
C PRO A 64 -3.42 25.40 -11.68
N ASP A 65 -2.76 26.25 -12.49
CA ASP A 65 -3.00 26.38 -13.93
C ASP A 65 -2.07 25.49 -14.79
N ALA A 66 -1.29 24.58 -14.17
CA ALA A 66 -0.41 23.71 -14.94
C ALA A 66 -1.22 22.68 -15.74
N GLU A 67 -1.10 22.75 -17.07
CA GLU A 67 -1.68 21.75 -17.98
C GLU A 67 -0.79 20.52 -18.18
N THR A 68 0.43 20.55 -17.63
CA THR A 68 1.44 19.50 -17.79
C THR A 68 1.81 18.86 -16.45
N PRO A 69 2.16 17.56 -16.41
CA PRO A 69 2.56 16.87 -15.19
C PRO A 69 3.92 17.39 -14.65
N PRO A 70 4.33 16.96 -13.44
CA PRO A 70 5.66 17.23 -12.94
C PRO A 70 6.75 16.83 -13.94
N PRO A 71 7.88 17.55 -13.98
CA PRO A 71 9.02 17.21 -14.80
C PRO A 71 9.45 15.74 -14.65
N GLN A 72 9.82 15.10 -15.77
CA GLN A 72 10.10 13.65 -15.79
C GLN A 72 11.25 13.26 -14.84
N ASN A 73 12.24 14.14 -14.64
CA ASN A 73 13.30 13.93 -13.66
C ASN A 73 12.76 13.88 -12.22
N SER A 74 11.83 14.78 -11.86
CA SER A 74 11.16 14.75 -10.55
C SER A 74 10.37 13.46 -10.36
N VAL A 75 9.67 13.00 -11.39
CA VAL A 75 8.94 11.72 -11.38
C VAL A 75 9.90 10.54 -11.15
N LYS A 76 11.02 10.49 -11.88
CA LYS A 76 12.05 9.46 -11.71
C LYS A 76 12.63 9.45 -10.30
N GLU A 77 12.90 10.62 -9.72
CA GLU A 77 13.38 10.71 -8.32
C GLU A 77 12.31 10.27 -7.31
N ALA A 78 11.03 10.55 -7.55
CA ALA A 78 9.96 10.03 -6.69
C ALA A 78 9.83 8.50 -6.79
N LEU A 79 9.94 7.94 -8.00
CA LEU A 79 9.88 6.49 -8.22
C LEU A 79 10.99 5.71 -7.52
N LYS A 80 12.18 6.30 -7.31
CA LYS A 80 13.23 5.65 -6.51
C LYS A 80 12.79 5.37 -5.06
N ARG A 81 11.81 6.11 -4.55
CA ARG A 81 11.26 5.96 -3.19
C ARG A 81 10.07 4.99 -3.14
N VAL A 82 9.67 4.44 -4.29
CA VAL A 82 8.65 3.39 -4.37
C VAL A 82 9.36 2.03 -4.35
N GLY A 83 8.85 1.14 -3.51
CA GLY A 83 9.32 -0.23 -3.35
C GLY A 83 9.00 -0.76 -1.96
N PHE A 84 8.02 -1.67 -1.87
CA PHE A 84 7.61 -2.25 -0.59
C PHE A 84 8.73 -3.05 0.11
N GLY A 85 9.68 -3.61 -0.64
CA GLY A 85 10.90 -4.24 -0.08
C GLY A 85 11.81 -3.30 0.72
N LYS A 86 11.55 -1.98 0.68
CA LYS A 86 12.24 -0.95 1.48
C LYS A 86 11.49 -0.59 2.76
N VAL A 87 10.45 -1.35 3.12
CA VAL A 87 9.68 -1.19 4.35
C VAL A 87 9.97 -2.39 5.26
N SER A 88 10.55 -2.14 6.44
CA SER A 88 10.72 -3.14 7.48
C SER A 88 9.64 -2.97 8.55
N PHE A 89 9.06 -4.06 9.03
CA PHE A 89 8.08 -4.00 10.11
C PHE A 89 8.11 -5.25 11.00
N ASP A 90 8.02 -5.03 12.30
CA ASP A 90 7.84 -6.04 13.34
C ASP A 90 6.94 -5.51 14.47
N ASP A 91 6.85 -6.24 15.59
CA ASP A 91 6.05 -5.84 16.76
C ASP A 91 6.61 -4.62 17.52
N ARG A 92 7.83 -4.17 17.19
CA ARG A 92 8.49 -3.02 17.81
C ARG A 92 8.38 -1.77 16.96
N GLU A 93 8.54 -1.90 15.64
CA GLU A 93 8.63 -0.75 14.75
C GLU A 93 8.22 -1.05 13.30
N ILE A 94 7.63 -0.06 12.64
CA ILE A 94 7.57 0.05 11.18
C ILE A 94 8.54 1.15 10.75
N ARG A 95 9.36 0.92 9.72
CA ARG A 95 10.38 1.87 9.26
C ARG A 95 10.56 1.84 7.74
N PHE A 96 10.77 3.02 7.17
CA PHE A 96 11.23 3.19 5.79
C PHE A 96 12.76 3.19 5.72
N ALA A 97 13.31 2.54 4.69
CA ALA A 97 14.76 2.55 4.45
C ALA A 97 15.27 3.94 3.98
N GLU A 98 14.41 4.74 3.38
CA GLU A 98 14.79 6.03 2.78
C GLU A 98 13.86 7.17 3.19
N LYS A 99 14.42 8.38 3.32
CA LYS A 99 13.65 9.60 3.60
C LYS A 99 12.77 9.97 2.40
N GLY A 100 11.52 10.31 2.69
CA GLY A 100 10.53 10.74 1.69
C GLY A 100 9.74 9.59 1.06
N MET A 101 9.93 8.36 1.53
CA MET A 101 8.97 7.27 1.33
C MET A 101 7.65 7.57 2.06
N GLY A 102 6.59 6.88 1.68
CA GLY A 102 5.32 6.91 2.40
C GLY A 102 4.43 5.75 1.99
N LEU A 103 3.48 5.38 2.85
CA LEU A 103 2.44 4.40 2.57
C LEU A 103 1.09 5.07 2.27
N SER A 104 0.28 4.39 1.47
CA SER A 104 -1.09 4.76 1.14
C SER A 104 -2.00 3.54 1.21
N LEU A 105 -3.17 3.66 1.86
CA LEU A 105 -4.20 2.61 1.85
C LEU A 105 -5.28 2.84 0.78
N ASN A 106 -5.17 3.92 -0.01
CA ASN A 106 -6.15 4.26 -1.03
C ASN A 106 -6.38 3.13 -2.06
N GLY A 107 -5.39 2.25 -2.25
CA GLY A 107 -5.51 1.05 -3.08
C GLY A 107 -6.09 -0.19 -2.38
N ILE A 108 -6.03 -0.28 -1.05
CA ILE A 108 -6.48 -1.49 -0.32
C ILE A 108 -7.99 -1.59 -0.30
N ALA A 109 -8.71 -0.48 -0.10
CA ALA A 109 -10.17 -0.47 -0.15
C ALA A 109 -10.71 -0.93 -1.52
N GLN A 110 -10.01 -0.60 -2.60
CA GLN A 110 -10.35 -1.00 -3.97
C GLN A 110 -10.04 -2.49 -4.21
N VAL A 111 -8.86 -2.96 -3.79
CA VAL A 111 -8.46 -4.37 -3.94
C VAL A 111 -9.29 -5.31 -3.06
N TYR A 112 -9.60 -4.92 -1.82
CA TYR A 112 -10.46 -5.71 -0.92
C TYR A 112 -11.89 -5.89 -1.49
N SER A 113 -12.43 -4.85 -2.11
CA SER A 113 -13.73 -4.92 -2.81
C SER A 113 -13.71 -5.81 -4.05
N GLY A 114 -12.52 -6.04 -4.65
CA GLY A 114 -12.31 -6.97 -5.76
C GLY A 114 -12.12 -8.42 -5.31
N LEU A 115 -11.29 -8.67 -4.28
CA LEU A 115 -10.99 -10.01 -3.76
C LEU A 115 -12.18 -10.68 -3.06
N THR A 116 -13.04 -9.90 -2.39
CA THR A 116 -14.26 -10.42 -1.76
C THR A 116 -15.30 -10.90 -2.78
N LYS A 117 -15.28 -10.38 -4.01
CA LYS A 117 -16.17 -10.84 -5.09
C LYS A 117 -15.71 -12.16 -5.74
N THR A 118 -14.42 -12.50 -5.64
CA THR A 118 -13.88 -13.77 -6.18
C THR A 118 -13.99 -14.95 -5.22
N SER A 119 -14.27 -14.74 -3.93
CA SER A 119 -14.36 -15.81 -2.93
C SER A 119 -15.77 -16.39 -2.72
N THR A 120 -16.77 -15.95 -3.49
CA THR A 120 -18.15 -16.49 -3.43
C THR A 120 -18.46 -17.57 -4.47
N ALA A 121 -17.44 -18.10 -5.18
CA ALA A 121 -17.63 -19.16 -6.17
C ALA A 121 -16.54 -20.24 -6.09
N LEU A 122 -16.60 -21.09 -5.06
CA LEU A 122 -15.93 -22.39 -5.05
C LEU A 122 -16.98 -23.47 -4.75
N PRO A 123 -17.58 -24.12 -5.77
CA PRO A 123 -18.29 -25.36 -5.52
C PRO A 123 -17.28 -26.43 -5.09
N ARG A 124 -17.53 -27.03 -3.93
CA ARG A 124 -16.85 -28.24 -3.44
C ARG A 124 -16.88 -29.33 -4.51
N LEU A 125 -15.72 -29.70 -5.06
CA LEU A 125 -15.56 -30.99 -5.72
C LEU A 125 -15.13 -32.02 -4.66
N SER A 126 -16.15 -32.71 -4.13
CA SER A 126 -15.98 -33.96 -3.39
C SER A 126 -15.48 -35.05 -4.33
N SER A 127 -14.29 -35.57 -4.02
CA SER A 127 -13.82 -36.86 -4.55
C SER A 127 -14.80 -37.97 -4.17
N LYS A 128 -15.35 -38.68 -5.17
CA LYS A 128 -15.70 -40.11 -5.05
C LYS A 128 -15.42 -40.83 -6.37
N ARG A 129 -14.57 -41.85 -6.27
CA ARG A 129 -14.33 -42.94 -7.23
C ARG A 129 -15.63 -43.69 -7.58
N THR A 130 -15.67 -44.33 -8.76
CA THR A 130 -16.25 -45.68 -9.11
C THR A 130 -16.45 -45.71 -10.65
N ILE A 131 -15.58 -46.34 -11.47
CA ILE A 131 -15.64 -47.72 -12.00
C ILE A 131 -17.07 -48.07 -12.46
N LEU A 132 -17.44 -47.94 -13.74
CA LEU A 132 -17.13 -48.80 -14.90
C LEU A 132 -17.38 -48.01 -16.19
#